data_AF-A0A844XTM9-F1
#
_entry.id   AF-A0A844XTM9-F1
#
_cell.length_a   1.000
_cell.length_b   1.000
_cell.length_c   1.000
_cell.angle_alpha   90.00
_cell.angle_beta   90.00
_cell.angle_gamma   90.00
#
_symmetry.space_group_name_H-M   'P 1'
#
loop_
_entity.id
_entity.type
_entity.pdbx_description
1 polymer ?
#
loop_
_entity_poly.entity_id
_entity_poly.type
_entity_poly.pdbx_seq_one_letter_code
_entity_poly.pdbx_strand_id
1 'polypeptide(L)'
;MSSGQTCTTPCAYELRRGDDLRVDFKLEGYKPEYVYVQSRMGGSTFGNIIAGGGIGAVVDGSNGAANHLAPNPVYIRLIPVGGEGEAVLLDKKGEVVMTVAEHNAKVGEDVRKGLEEQGVVAKGM
;
A
#
# COMPACT_ATOMS: atom_id res chain seq x y z
N MET A 1 -0.26 -0.07 -17.43
CA MET A 1 -1.69 -0.48 -17.48
C MET A 1 -2.25 -0.29 -16.07
N SER A 2 -3.12 0.70 -15.83
CA SER A 2 -3.87 0.77 -14.57
C SER A 2 -4.88 -0.37 -14.58
N SER A 3 -4.73 -1.35 -13.69
CA SER A 3 -5.52 -2.58 -13.77
C SER A 3 -7.01 -2.37 -13.47
N GLY A 4 -7.44 -1.21 -12.94
CA GLY A 4 -8.87 -0.84 -12.82
C GLY A 4 -9.75 -1.85 -12.10
N GLN A 5 -9.14 -2.76 -11.33
CA GLN A 5 -9.83 -3.87 -10.68
C GLN A 5 -10.58 -3.38 -9.45
N THR A 6 -11.83 -3.79 -9.31
CA THR A 6 -12.70 -3.47 -8.17
C THR A 6 -13.27 -4.76 -7.57
N CYS A 7 -13.31 -4.87 -6.24
CA CYS A 7 -13.90 -6.00 -5.50
C CYS A 7 -14.64 -5.50 -4.26
N THR A 8 -15.45 -6.38 -3.66
CA THR A 8 -15.95 -6.23 -2.30
C THR A 8 -15.04 -6.99 -1.34
N THR A 9 -14.58 -6.35 -0.27
CA THR A 9 -13.70 -6.98 0.74
C THR A 9 -14.44 -8.02 1.58
N PRO A 10 -13.78 -9.13 1.99
CA PRO A 10 -12.40 -9.50 1.70
C PRO A 10 -12.24 -10.04 0.27
N CYS A 11 -11.17 -9.65 -0.42
CA CYS A 11 -10.84 -10.12 -1.76
C CYS A 11 -9.33 -10.29 -1.93
N ALA A 12 -8.91 -11.01 -2.97
CA ALA A 12 -7.50 -11.19 -3.32
C ALA A 12 -7.30 -11.06 -4.83
N TYR A 13 -6.18 -10.46 -5.22
CA TYR A 13 -5.77 -10.30 -6.61
C TYR A 13 -4.36 -10.86 -6.83
N GLU A 14 -4.15 -11.47 -7.99
CA GLU A 14 -2.81 -11.81 -8.45
C GLU A 14 -2.18 -10.59 -9.11
N LEU A 15 -1.20 -10.00 -8.42
CA LEU A 15 -0.51 -8.78 -8.84
C LEU A 15 0.97 -9.07 -9.08
N ARG A 16 1.59 -8.29 -9.98
CA ARG A 16 3.02 -8.39 -10.25
C ARG A 16 3.78 -7.89 -9.02
N ARG A 17 4.60 -8.76 -8.43
CA ARG A 17 5.35 -8.46 -7.20
C ARG A 17 6.35 -7.31 -7.34
N GLY A 18 6.76 -7.01 -8.57
CA GLY A 18 7.68 -5.92 -8.92
C GLY A 18 7.01 -4.56 -9.08
N ASP A 19 5.68 -4.50 -9.06
CA ASP A 19 4.95 -3.27 -9.34
C ASP A 19 4.43 -2.65 -8.03
N ASP A 20 4.71 -1.37 -7.84
CA ASP A 20 4.08 -0.53 -6.83
C ASP A 20 2.61 -0.26 -7.17
N LEU A 21 1.78 -0.06 -6.15
CA LEU A 21 0.35 0.04 -6.31
C LEU A 21 -0.22 1.13 -5.39
N ARG A 22 -1.33 1.70 -5.84
CA ARG A 22 -2.27 2.46 -5.00
C ARG A 22 -3.58 1.68 -4.93
N VAL A 23 -4.05 1.43 -3.72
CA VAL A 23 -5.34 0.77 -3.47
C VAL A 23 -6.30 1.79 -2.87
N ASP A 24 -7.38 2.09 -3.58
CA ASP A 24 -8.42 3.00 -3.11
C ASP A 24 -9.56 2.21 -2.44
N PHE A 25 -9.89 2.58 -1.21
CA PHE A 25 -10.96 2.01 -0.40
C PHE A 25 -12.14 2.97 -0.34
N LYS A 26 -13.33 2.44 -0.63
CA LYS A 26 -14.59 3.19 -0.56
C LYS A 26 -15.63 2.32 0.13
N LEU A 27 -16.32 2.90 1.10
CA LEU A 27 -17.43 2.29 1.81
C LEU A 27 -18.48 3.36 2.08
N GLU A 28 -19.75 3.06 1.80
CA GLU A 28 -20.85 3.98 2.05
C GLU A 28 -20.91 4.36 3.53
N GLY A 29 -21.04 5.66 3.83
CA GLY A 29 -21.03 6.18 5.20
C GLY A 29 -19.62 6.38 5.80
N TYR A 30 -18.56 6.10 5.05
CA TYR A 30 -17.17 6.28 5.48
C TYR A 30 -16.40 7.23 4.55
N LYS A 31 -15.37 7.89 5.10
CA LYS A 31 -14.44 8.70 4.31
C LYS A 31 -13.62 7.77 3.39
N PRO A 32 -13.54 8.06 2.08
CA PRO A 32 -12.70 7.29 1.18
C PRO A 32 -11.23 7.48 1.56
N GLU A 33 -10.45 6.42 1.40
CA GLU A 33 -9.05 6.40 1.79
C GLU A 33 -8.23 5.63 0.76
N TYR A 34 -6.95 5.90 0.62
CA TYR A 34 -6.05 5.11 -0.22
C TYR A 34 -4.83 4.63 0.55
N VAL A 35 -4.30 3.47 0.17
CA VAL A 35 -3.08 2.92 0.76
C VAL A 35 -2.08 2.63 -0.36
N TYR A 36 -0.86 3.12 -0.19
CA TYR A 36 0.26 2.73 -1.04
C TYR A 36 0.77 1.35 -0.65
N VAL A 37 0.88 0.47 -1.64
CA VAL A 37 1.48 -0.86 -1.51
C VAL A 37 2.77 -0.85 -2.34
N GLN A 38 3.89 -1.03 -1.67
CA GLN A 38 5.21 -0.94 -2.27
C GLN A 38 5.77 -2.33 -2.59
N SER A 39 6.39 -2.47 -3.75
CA SER A 39 7.29 -3.57 -4.09
C SER A 39 8.60 -3.40 -3.34
N ARG A 40 8.95 -4.37 -2.49
CA ARG A 40 10.18 -4.35 -1.70
C ARG A 40 10.96 -5.63 -1.87
N MET A 41 12.30 -5.53 -1.94
CA MET A 41 13.17 -6.69 -1.83
C MET A 41 13.21 -7.20 -0.39
N GLY A 42 13.01 -8.51 -0.19
CA GLY A 42 13.18 -9.18 1.10
C GLY A 42 11.87 -9.54 1.82
N GLY A 43 11.93 -10.64 2.58
CA GLY A 43 10.76 -11.32 3.17
C GLY A 43 10.47 -10.95 4.62
N SER A 44 10.33 -9.66 4.94
CA SER A 44 9.90 -9.26 6.28
C SER A 44 8.40 -8.96 6.31
N THR A 45 7.71 -9.50 7.32
CA THR A 45 6.27 -9.27 7.54
C THR A 45 6.04 -7.79 7.87
N PHE A 46 4.91 -7.20 7.42
CA PHE A 46 4.56 -5.78 7.65
C PHE A 46 4.77 -5.33 9.11
N GLY A 47 4.53 -6.20 10.10
CA GLY A 47 4.76 -5.91 11.53
C GLY A 47 6.23 -5.84 11.98
N ASN A 48 7.16 -6.49 11.27
CA ASN A 48 8.60 -6.44 11.56
C ASN A 48 9.33 -5.36 10.72
N ILE A 49 8.76 -4.95 9.58
CA ILE A 49 9.31 -3.90 8.71
C ILE A 49 9.24 -2.51 9.36
N ILE A 50 8.28 -2.28 10.24
CA ILE A 50 8.13 -0.98 10.93
C ILE A 50 9.20 -0.81 12.03
N ALA A 51 9.80 -1.90 12.51
CA ALA A 51 10.78 -1.90 13.61
C ALA A 51 12.27 -1.91 13.17
N GLY A 52 12.56 -2.16 11.89
CA GLY A 52 13.94 -2.27 11.40
C GLY A 52 14.14 -1.44 10.14
N GLY A 53 14.98 -0.42 10.24
CA GLY A 53 15.37 0.45 9.13
C GLY A 53 15.67 -0.35 7.86
N GLY A 54 14.92 -0.04 6.80
CA GLY A 54 15.00 -0.69 5.50
C GLY A 54 14.05 -0.05 4.49
N ILE A 55 13.92 1.29 4.52
CA ILE A 55 13.46 2.04 3.35
C ILE A 55 14.68 2.12 2.45
N GLY A 56 14.87 1.13 1.58
CA GLY A 56 16.13 1.00 0.87
C GLY A 56 16.21 -0.20 -0.06
N ALA A 57 15.37 -0.20 -1.10
CA ALA A 57 15.67 -0.85 -2.37
C ALA A 57 14.71 -0.30 -3.43
N VAL A 58 15.09 0.82 -4.05
CA VAL A 58 14.56 1.16 -5.38
C VAL A 58 15.06 0.06 -6.31
N VAL A 59 14.16 -0.81 -6.74
CA VAL A 59 14.50 -1.97 -7.56
C VAL A 59 14.55 -1.56 -9.03
N ASP A 60 15.75 -1.55 -9.61
CA ASP A 60 15.86 -1.55 -11.06
C ASP A 60 15.52 -2.96 -11.58
N GLY A 61 14.51 -3.01 -12.44
CA GLY A 61 13.79 -4.23 -12.78
C GLY A 61 14.57 -5.13 -13.73
N SER A 62 14.72 -6.41 -13.35
CA SER A 62 14.92 -7.46 -14.36
C SER A 62 14.23 -8.79 -14.07
N ASN A 63 13.76 -9.06 -12.84
CA ASN A 63 12.92 -10.25 -12.61
C ASN A 63 11.89 -10.17 -11.45
N GLY A 64 12.05 -9.27 -10.47
CA GLY A 64 11.06 -9.06 -9.39
C GLY A 64 10.72 -10.29 -8.52
N ALA A 65 11.35 -11.45 -8.73
CA ALA A 65 11.02 -12.71 -8.08
C ALA A 65 11.32 -12.70 -6.57
N ALA A 66 12.30 -11.90 -6.16
CA ALA A 66 12.66 -11.67 -4.76
C ALA A 66 11.84 -10.55 -4.09
N ASN A 67 10.93 -9.91 -4.84
CA ASN A 67 10.12 -8.81 -4.33
C ASN A 67 8.84 -9.32 -3.67
N HIS A 68 8.37 -8.57 -2.70
CA HIS A 68 7.09 -8.76 -2.04
C HIS A 68 6.34 -7.43 -1.98
N LEU A 69 5.01 -7.49 -2.10
CA LEU A 69 4.14 -6.35 -1.93
C LEU A 69 3.90 -6.13 -0.43
N ALA A 70 4.08 -4.90 0.04
CA ALA A 70 3.83 -4.53 1.44
C ALA A 70 3.05 -3.21 1.53
N PRO A 71 1.96 -3.14 2.33
CA PRO A 71 1.34 -4.24 3.10
C PRO A 71 0.68 -5.31 2.22
N ASN A 72 0.74 -6.58 2.67
CA ASN A 72 0.01 -7.70 2.09
C ASN A 72 -0.24 -8.79 3.16
N PRO A 73 -1.49 -9.07 3.56
CA PRO A 73 -2.73 -8.39 3.14
C PRO A 73 -2.85 -6.96 3.73
N VAL A 74 -3.72 -6.14 3.14
CA VAL A 74 -4.03 -4.80 3.65
C VAL A 74 -5.24 -4.88 4.59
N TYR A 75 -5.03 -4.70 5.88
CA TYR A 75 -6.12 -4.50 6.84
C TYR A 75 -6.25 -3.02 7.17
N ILE A 76 -7.42 -2.45 6.89
CA ILE A 76 -7.70 -1.03 7.08
C ILE A 76 -8.98 -0.85 7.90
N ARG A 77 -8.99 0.14 8.78
CA ARG A 77 -10.19 0.65 9.43
C ARG A 77 -10.45 2.07 8.93
N LEU A 78 -11.57 2.24 8.22
CA LEU A 78 -12.02 3.53 7.73
C LEU A 78 -12.71 4.34 8.84
N ILE A 79 -12.75 5.66 8.66
CA ILE A 79 -13.44 6.58 9.55
C ILE A 79 -14.82 6.93 8.99
N PRO A 80 -15.90 6.84 9.79
CA PRO A 80 -17.22 7.29 9.37
C PRO A 80 -17.21 8.76 8.91
N VAL A 81 -18.10 9.10 7.98
CA VAL A 81 -18.34 10.51 7.64
C VAL A 81 -18.86 11.23 8.90
N GLY A 82 -18.22 12.33 9.27
CA GLY A 82 -18.51 13.04 10.53
C GLY A 82 -17.84 12.47 11.78
N GLY A 83 -17.14 11.33 11.67
CA GLY A 83 -16.31 10.79 12.75
C GLY A 83 -15.01 11.57 12.96
N GLU A 84 -14.53 11.57 14.20
CA GLU A 84 -13.24 12.11 14.59
C GLU A 84 -12.12 11.06 14.38
N GLY A 85 -10.93 11.53 14.01
CA GLY A 85 -9.74 10.68 13.80
C GLY A 85 -9.40 10.38 12.33
N GLU A 86 -8.39 9.53 12.16
CA GLU A 86 -7.79 9.14 10.88
C GLU A 86 -7.96 7.64 10.62
N ALA A 87 -8.02 7.25 9.35
CA ALA A 87 -8.02 5.83 8.99
C ALA A 87 -6.72 5.18 9.47
N VAL A 88 -6.80 3.93 9.93
CA VAL A 88 -5.66 3.20 10.48
C VAL A 88 -5.42 1.89 9.76
N LEU A 89 -4.14 1.52 9.67
CA LEU A 89 -3.72 0.19 9.27
C LEU A 89 -3.72 -0.72 10.49
N LEU A 90 -4.21 -1.94 10.28
CA LEU A 90 -4.30 -2.97 11.32
C LEU A 90 -3.33 -4.11 11.03
N ASP A 91 -2.96 -4.83 12.08
CA ASP A 91 -2.26 -6.10 11.94
C ASP A 91 -3.25 -7.26 11.70
N LYS A 92 -2.73 -8.49 11.56
CA LYS A 92 -3.56 -9.69 11.37
C LYS A 92 -4.49 -10.02 12.57
N LYS A 93 -4.27 -9.41 13.73
CA LYS A 93 -5.09 -9.57 14.93
C LYS A 93 -6.13 -8.45 15.07
N GLY A 94 -6.11 -7.45 14.18
CA GLY A 94 -6.99 -6.28 14.24
C GLY A 94 -6.49 -5.17 15.17
N GLU A 95 -5.25 -5.26 15.63
CA GLU A 95 -4.60 -4.23 16.45
C GLU A 95 -4.11 -3.08 15.57
N VAL A 96 -4.19 -1.85 16.08
CA VAL A 96 -3.76 -0.66 15.35
C VAL A 96 -2.25 -0.66 15.24
N VAL A 97 -1.76 -0.59 13.99
CA VAL A 97 -0.33 -0.50 13.69
C VAL A 97 0.11 0.96 13.61
N MET A 98 -0.57 1.75 12.77
CA MET A 98 -0.33 3.18 12.57
C MET A 98 -1.45 3.81 11.73
N THR A 99 -1.43 5.13 11.54
CA THR A 99 -2.40 5.78 10.64
C THR A 99 -2.05 5.54 9.17
N VAL A 100 -3.07 5.55 8.31
CA VAL A 100 -2.89 5.44 6.85
C VAL A 100 -2.09 6.63 6.31
N ALA A 101 -2.34 7.82 6.84
CA ALA A 101 -1.62 9.03 6.47
C ALA A 101 -0.12 8.90 6.77
N GLU A 102 0.24 8.42 7.98
CA GLU A 102 1.64 8.19 8.35
C GLU A 102 2.31 7.14 7.45
N HIS A 103 1.61 6.06 7.10
CA HIS A 103 2.14 5.03 6.19
C HIS A 103 2.40 5.60 4.80
N ASN A 104 1.40 6.29 4.23
CA ASN A 104 1.51 6.90 2.92
C ASN A 104 2.59 7.98 2.87
N ALA A 105 2.79 8.75 3.94
CA ALA A 105 3.87 9.72 4.03
C ALA A 105 5.26 9.06 4.00
N LYS A 106 5.42 7.87 4.60
CA LYS A 106 6.69 7.14 4.63
C LYS A 106 7.08 6.54 3.29
N VAL A 107 6.12 6.09 2.49
CA VAL A 107 6.39 5.30 1.26
C VAL A 107 5.96 6.02 -0.02
N GLY A 108 5.24 7.13 0.09
CA GLY A 108 4.54 7.76 -1.02
C GLY A 108 5.46 8.33 -2.09
N GLU A 109 6.63 8.86 -1.72
CA GLU A 109 7.59 9.36 -2.70
C GLU A 109 8.13 8.23 -3.59
N ASP A 110 8.60 7.15 -2.97
CA ASP A 110 9.10 5.97 -3.68
C ASP A 110 8.02 5.32 -4.55
N VAL A 111 6.84 5.10 -3.98
CA VAL A 111 5.72 4.45 -4.69
C VAL A 111 5.25 5.30 -5.85
N ARG A 112 5.15 6.63 -5.70
CA ARG A 112 4.78 7.52 -6.81
C ARG A 112 5.81 7.45 -7.93
N LYS A 113 7.11 7.46 -7.60
CA LYS A 113 8.16 7.29 -8.60
C LYS A 113 8.05 5.94 -9.32
N GLY A 114 7.82 4.85 -8.59
CA GLY A 114 7.61 3.54 -9.20
C GLY A 114 6.37 3.51 -10.10
N LEU A 115 5.26 4.14 -9.69
CA LEU A 115 4.07 4.28 -10.52
C LEU A 115 4.32 5.10 -11.81
N GLU A 116 5.19 6.12 -11.76
CA GLU A 116 5.63 6.86 -12.97
C GLU A 116 6.46 5.96 -13.90
N GLU A 117 7.41 5.21 -13.35
CA GLU A 117 8.28 4.28 -14.09
C GLU A 117 7.47 3.13 -14.73
N GLN A 118 6.41 2.68 -14.05
CA GLN A 118 5.45 1.71 -14.57
C GLN A 118 4.48 2.30 -15.62
N GLY A 119 4.51 3.62 -15.84
CA GLY A 119 3.59 4.34 -16.74
C GLY A 119 2.14 4.29 -16.27
N VAL A 120 1.91 4.16 -14.95
CA VAL A 120 0.57 4.20 -14.33
C VAL A 120 0.13 5.64 -14.10
N VAL A 121 1.06 6.52 -13.71
CA VAL A 121 0.83 7.96 -13.55
C VAL A 121 1.74 8.77 -14.48
N ALA A 122 1.31 9.98 -14.85
CA ALA A 122 2.11 10.86 -15.70
C ALA A 122 3.36 11.35 -14.94
N LYS A 123 4.50 11.41 -15.64
CA LYS A 123 5.78 11.82 -15.06
C LYS A 123 5.75 13.30 -14.65
N GLY A 124 6.04 13.59 -13.38
CA GLY A 124 6.28 14.96 -12.89
C GLY A 124 5.08 15.73 -12.35
N MET A 125 4.17 15.08 -11.61
CA MET A 125 3.12 15.75 -10.82
C MET A 125 3.56 16.08 -9.39
#